data_AF-A0A2V9TT88-F1
#
_entry.id   AF-A0A2V9TT88-F1
#
_cell.length_a   1.000
_cell.length_b   1.000
_cell.length_c   1.000
_cell.angle_alpha   90.00
_cell.angle_beta   90.00
_cell.angle_gamma   90.00
#
_symmetry.space_group_name_H-M   'P 1'
#
loop_
_entity.id
_entity.type
_entity.pdbx_description
1 polymer ?
#
loop_
_entity_poly.entity_id
_entity_poly.type
_entity_poly.pdbx_seq_one_letter_code
_entity_poly.pdbx_strand_id
1 'polypeptide(L)'
;NAKREKARAGVDPDLLRHYDRVSKFRGSGLSEVRDQQCLTCRVMLRPQTYNDVRSGKMVICESCQRVLYYNPANEIAPERPSLTAKRRARPKIHIDKAWFYRPDFEGIGEAFLAFVNAQGSSSRRVYDAHTGRKVGDTEFRSAEFTTAFADDIRSAIRLKGGLEEEQLDEWAEELPMVILDELNADLKVARAEKSHAATETSQHPAAS
;
A
#
# COMPACT_ATOMS: atom_id res chain seq x y z
N ASN A 1 -10.10 -54.31 -10.13
CA ASN A 1 -8.69 -53.82 -10.13
C ASN A 1 -8.05 -53.67 -11.51
N ALA A 2 -8.58 -54.25 -12.59
CA ALA A 2 -7.94 -54.21 -13.93
C ALA A 2 -7.61 -52.81 -14.48
N LYS A 3 -8.45 -51.78 -14.24
CA LYS A 3 -8.17 -50.39 -14.66
C LYS A 3 -6.91 -49.80 -13.96
N ARG A 4 -6.69 -50.18 -12.70
CA ARG A 4 -5.57 -49.70 -11.89
C ARG A 4 -4.25 -50.33 -12.33
N GLU A 5 -4.25 -51.60 -12.69
CA GLU A 5 -3.05 -52.30 -13.19
C GLU A 5 -2.61 -51.78 -14.56
N LYS A 6 -3.56 -51.48 -15.46
CA LYS A 6 -3.25 -50.83 -16.74
C LYS A 6 -2.64 -49.45 -16.56
N ALA A 7 -3.16 -48.63 -15.64
CA ALA A 7 -2.60 -47.30 -15.37
C ALA A 7 -1.19 -47.38 -14.75
N ARG A 8 -0.93 -48.39 -13.92
CA ARG A 8 0.39 -48.63 -13.29
C ARG A 8 1.48 -49.01 -14.29
N ALA A 9 1.14 -49.69 -15.37
CA ALA A 9 2.10 -50.08 -16.40
C ALA A 9 2.70 -48.88 -17.17
N GLY A 10 2.05 -47.71 -17.13
CA GLY A 10 2.52 -46.49 -17.79
C GLY A 10 3.22 -45.49 -16.86
N VAL A 11 3.45 -45.84 -15.59
CA VAL A 11 4.09 -44.95 -14.60
C VAL A 11 5.49 -45.47 -14.30
N ASP A 12 6.42 -44.55 -14.05
CA ASP A 12 7.78 -44.89 -13.65
C ASP A 12 7.79 -45.86 -12.44
N PRO A 13 8.55 -46.98 -12.49
CA PRO A 13 8.55 -47.99 -11.44
C PRO A 13 9.04 -47.49 -10.07
N ASP A 14 9.99 -46.55 -10.04
CA ASP A 14 10.53 -46.03 -8.78
C ASP A 14 9.53 -45.09 -8.12
N LEU A 15 8.91 -44.21 -8.92
CA LEU A 15 7.82 -43.35 -8.47
C LEU A 15 6.62 -44.17 -7.95
N LEU A 16 6.25 -45.24 -8.66
CA LEU A 16 5.15 -46.11 -8.25
C LEU A 16 5.45 -46.80 -6.91
N ARG A 17 6.69 -47.26 -6.71
CA ARG A 17 7.14 -47.86 -5.45
C ARG A 17 7.08 -46.85 -4.30
N HIS A 18 7.47 -45.61 -4.53
CA HIS A 18 7.36 -44.53 -3.53
C HIS A 18 5.90 -44.22 -3.19
N TYR A 19 5.05 -44.05 -4.22
CA TYR A 19 3.63 -43.82 -4.06
C TYR A 19 2.96 -44.92 -3.23
N ASP A 20 3.21 -46.20 -3.55
CA ASP A 20 2.62 -47.34 -2.85
C ASP A 20 3.06 -47.39 -1.38
N ARG A 21 4.34 -47.12 -1.11
CA ARG A 21 4.87 -47.02 0.25
C ARG A 21 4.11 -45.94 1.03
N VAL A 22 4.05 -44.73 0.51
CA VAL A 22 3.41 -43.59 1.21
C VAL A 22 1.91 -43.80 1.37
N SER A 23 1.23 -44.29 0.32
CA SER A 23 -0.20 -44.58 0.35
C SER A 23 -0.56 -45.65 1.38
N LYS A 24 0.30 -46.64 1.61
CA LYS A 24 0.10 -47.68 2.63
C LYS A 24 0.13 -47.10 4.06
N PHE A 25 1.03 -46.16 4.34
CA PHE A 25 1.17 -45.57 5.69
C PHE A 25 0.25 -44.38 5.96
N ARG A 26 -0.10 -43.62 4.92
CA ARG A 26 -0.77 -42.31 5.06
C ARG A 26 -2.13 -42.23 4.35
N GLY A 27 -2.60 -43.34 3.77
CA GLY A 27 -3.87 -43.42 3.04
C GLY A 27 -3.81 -42.90 1.60
N SER A 28 -3.04 -41.84 1.34
CA SER A 28 -2.81 -41.28 0.00
C SER A 28 -1.32 -41.03 -0.25
N GLY A 29 -0.84 -41.35 -1.45
CA GLY A 29 0.54 -41.06 -1.88
C GLY A 29 0.71 -39.71 -2.59
N LEU A 30 -0.39 -38.99 -2.84
CA LEU A 30 -0.42 -37.73 -3.59
C LEU A 30 -0.96 -36.58 -2.72
N SER A 31 -0.46 -35.38 -2.96
CA SER A 31 -0.96 -34.15 -2.35
C SER A 31 -0.99 -33.01 -3.37
N GLU A 32 -2.06 -32.25 -3.36
CA GLU A 32 -2.18 -31.03 -4.15
C GLU A 32 -1.43 -29.88 -3.48
N VAL A 33 -0.76 -29.06 -4.29
CA VAL A 33 -0.12 -27.84 -3.84
C VAL A 33 -0.94 -26.63 -4.27
N ARG A 34 -1.26 -25.77 -3.30
CA ARG A 34 -1.97 -24.50 -3.51
C ARG A 34 -1.40 -23.44 -2.59
N ASP A 35 -1.33 -22.20 -3.06
CA ASP A 35 -0.85 -21.05 -2.26
C ASP A 35 0.50 -21.32 -1.57
N GLN A 36 1.43 -21.95 -2.29
CA GLN A 36 2.75 -22.34 -1.78
C GLN A 36 2.71 -23.32 -0.58
N GLN A 37 1.59 -24.02 -0.40
CA GLN A 37 1.35 -24.93 0.71
C GLN A 37 0.98 -26.33 0.22
N CYS A 38 1.49 -27.36 0.91
CA CYS A 38 1.00 -28.73 0.73
C CYS A 38 -0.37 -28.88 1.39
N LEU A 39 -1.44 -29.16 0.63
CA LEU A 39 -2.80 -29.18 1.19
C LEU A 39 -3.06 -30.30 2.19
N THR A 40 -2.22 -31.34 2.23
CA THR A 40 -2.41 -32.44 3.19
C THR A 40 -1.73 -32.20 4.54
N CYS A 41 -0.47 -31.76 4.57
CA CYS A 41 0.23 -31.49 5.84
C CYS A 41 0.29 -30.00 6.21
N ARG A 42 -0.21 -29.12 5.35
CA ARG A 42 -0.28 -27.67 5.51
C ARG A 42 1.05 -26.96 5.77
N VAL A 43 2.17 -27.62 5.45
CA VAL A 43 3.48 -26.97 5.53
C VAL A 43 3.68 -26.05 4.33
N MET A 44 4.31 -24.90 4.57
CA MET A 44 4.78 -24.01 3.52
C MET A 44 5.96 -24.64 2.81
N LEU A 45 5.87 -24.71 1.48
CA LEU A 45 6.94 -25.21 0.63
C LEU A 45 7.93 -24.09 0.33
N ARG A 46 9.20 -24.45 0.16
CA ARG A 46 10.21 -23.48 -0.29
C ARG A 46 9.80 -22.91 -1.66
N PRO A 47 10.05 -21.62 -1.94
CA PRO A 47 9.66 -21.02 -3.23
C PRO A 47 10.17 -21.79 -4.44
N GLN A 48 11.39 -22.33 -4.37
CA GLN A 48 11.96 -23.18 -5.43
C GLN A 48 11.14 -24.46 -5.65
N THR A 49 10.83 -25.20 -4.58
CA THR A 49 10.00 -26.40 -4.62
C THR A 49 8.62 -26.12 -5.20
N TYR A 50 7.99 -25.00 -4.82
CA TYR A 50 6.70 -24.60 -5.35
C TYR A 50 6.75 -24.33 -6.85
N ASN A 51 7.76 -23.59 -7.31
CA ASN A 51 7.95 -23.31 -8.74
C ASN A 51 8.23 -24.58 -9.55
N ASP A 52 9.00 -25.53 -9.00
CA ASP A 52 9.25 -26.82 -9.65
C ASP A 52 7.96 -27.61 -9.84
N VAL A 53 7.10 -27.71 -8.82
CA VAL A 53 5.79 -28.39 -8.94
C VAL A 53 4.90 -27.67 -9.96
N ARG A 54 4.89 -26.33 -9.98
CA ARG A 54 4.12 -25.53 -10.95
C ARG A 54 4.62 -25.71 -12.38
N SER A 55 5.91 -25.98 -12.57
CA SER A 55 6.50 -26.31 -13.87
C SER A 55 6.18 -27.73 -14.36
N GLY A 56 5.42 -28.51 -13.57
CA GLY A 56 5.06 -29.89 -13.89
C GLY A 56 6.09 -30.92 -13.47
N LYS A 57 7.13 -30.54 -12.70
CA LYS A 57 8.08 -31.50 -12.15
C LYS A 57 7.45 -32.27 -10.98
N MET A 58 7.77 -33.55 -10.92
CA MET A 58 7.35 -34.41 -9.81
C MET A 58 8.26 -34.15 -8.62
N VAL A 59 7.74 -33.51 -7.58
CA VAL A 59 8.48 -33.20 -6.35
C VAL A 59 7.85 -33.90 -5.16
N ILE A 60 8.66 -34.33 -4.20
CA ILE A 60 8.19 -35.00 -2.98
C ILE A 60 8.18 -33.98 -1.83
N CYS A 61 7.12 -33.97 -1.04
CA CYS A 61 7.03 -33.13 0.14
C CYS A 61 8.01 -33.59 1.23
N GLU A 62 8.91 -32.71 1.69
CA GLU A 62 9.89 -33.04 2.74
C GLU A 62 9.22 -33.46 4.07
N SER A 63 8.05 -32.90 4.38
CA SER A 63 7.34 -33.14 5.64
C SER A 63 6.50 -34.43 5.64
N CYS A 64 5.71 -34.67 4.59
CA CYS A 64 4.75 -35.79 4.57
C CYS A 64 5.07 -36.88 3.55
N GLN A 65 6.15 -36.72 2.77
CA GLN A 65 6.64 -37.67 1.78
C GLN A 65 5.67 -37.96 0.62
N ARG A 66 4.54 -37.25 0.51
CA ARG A 66 3.63 -37.37 -0.63
C ARG A 66 4.21 -36.71 -1.87
N VAL A 67 3.88 -37.28 -3.03
CA VAL A 67 4.17 -36.71 -4.33
C VAL A 67 3.26 -35.50 -4.55
N LEU A 68 3.87 -34.36 -4.83
CA LEU A 68 3.20 -33.09 -5.02
C LEU A 68 2.77 -32.94 -6.48
N TYR A 69 1.52 -32.51 -6.67
CA TYR A 69 1.03 -32.11 -7.98
C TYR A 69 0.37 -30.73 -7.89
N TYR A 70 0.41 -30.01 -9.00
CA TYR A 70 -0.25 -28.73 -9.15
C TYR A 70 -1.35 -28.86 -10.19
N ASN A 71 -2.55 -28.39 -9.83
CA ASN A 71 -3.69 -28.34 -10.74
C ASN A 71 -3.97 -26.87 -11.10
N PRO A 72 -3.71 -26.43 -12.34
CA PRO A 72 -3.92 -25.04 -12.74
C PRO A 72 -5.40 -24.62 -12.67
N ALA A 73 -6.35 -25.55 -12.77
CA ALA A 73 -7.78 -25.24 -12.64
C ALA A 73 -8.19 -24.87 -11.19
N ASN A 74 -7.37 -25.27 -10.21
CA ASN A 74 -7.63 -25.07 -8.80
C ASN A 74 -6.82 -23.91 -8.19
N GLU A 75 -5.90 -23.32 -8.95
CA GLU A 75 -5.31 -22.04 -8.59
C GLU A 75 -6.41 -21.00 -8.76
N ILE A 76 -7.10 -20.68 -7.66
CA ILE A 76 -7.88 -19.46 -7.56
C ILE A 76 -6.84 -18.38 -7.83
N ALA A 77 -6.85 -17.85 -9.06
CA ALA A 77 -6.06 -16.68 -9.40
C ALA A 77 -6.28 -15.71 -8.24
N PRO A 78 -5.21 -15.18 -7.61
CA PRO A 78 -5.41 -14.16 -6.60
C PRO A 78 -6.34 -13.16 -7.23
N GLU A 79 -7.53 -12.97 -6.63
CA GLU A 79 -8.47 -11.98 -7.12
C GLU A 79 -7.64 -10.73 -7.28
N ARG A 80 -7.30 -10.36 -8.53
CA ARG A 80 -6.87 -9.01 -8.82
C ARG A 80 -8.02 -8.22 -8.27
N PRO A 81 -7.84 -7.44 -7.19
CA PRO A 81 -8.96 -6.79 -6.54
C PRO A 81 -9.73 -6.09 -7.64
N SER A 82 -10.94 -6.57 -7.92
CA SER A 82 -11.68 -6.07 -9.05
C SER A 82 -11.89 -4.59 -8.77
N LEU A 83 -11.32 -3.72 -9.60
CA LEU A 83 -11.48 -2.27 -9.47
C LEU A 83 -12.95 -1.84 -9.70
N THR A 84 -13.82 -2.80 -9.97
CA THR A 84 -15.27 -2.68 -10.16
C THR A 84 -16.10 -3.16 -8.96
N ALA A 85 -15.48 -3.49 -7.82
CA ALA A 85 -16.22 -3.50 -6.56
C ALA A 85 -16.86 -2.11 -6.41
N LYS A 86 -18.20 -2.05 -6.33
CA LYS A 86 -18.93 -0.82 -5.97
C LYS A 86 -18.15 -0.17 -4.84
N ARG A 87 -17.58 1.00 -5.10
CA ARG A 87 -16.68 1.72 -4.18
C ARG A 87 -17.30 1.67 -2.78
N ARG A 88 -16.88 0.72 -1.94
CA ARG A 88 -17.03 0.91 -0.51
C ARG A 88 -16.20 2.15 -0.26
N ALA A 89 -16.81 3.18 0.32
CA ALA A 89 -16.12 4.43 0.61
C ALA A 89 -14.82 4.04 1.33
N ARG A 90 -13.70 4.20 0.63
CA ARG A 90 -12.38 4.02 1.21
C ARG A 90 -12.42 4.89 2.47
N PRO A 91 -12.15 4.35 3.68
CA PRO A 91 -12.07 5.19 4.86
C PRO A 91 -11.12 6.33 4.47
N LYS A 92 -11.62 7.57 4.47
CA LYS A 92 -10.78 8.73 4.20
C LYS A 92 -9.66 8.58 5.22
N ILE A 93 -8.42 8.42 4.76
CA ILE A 93 -7.25 8.41 5.65
C ILE A 93 -7.43 9.67 6.50
N HIS A 94 -7.68 9.49 7.80
CA HIS A 94 -7.90 10.60 8.69
C HIS A 94 -6.54 11.27 8.82
N ILE A 95 -6.39 12.42 8.16
CA ILE A 95 -5.16 13.19 8.23
C ILE A 95 -5.32 14.05 9.47
N ASP A 96 -4.68 13.65 10.55
CA ASP A 96 -4.73 14.41 11.80
C ASP A 96 -3.97 15.72 11.71
N LYS A 97 -2.93 15.77 10.88
CA LYS A 97 -2.00 16.90 10.83
C LYS A 97 -1.41 17.11 9.44
N ALA A 98 -1.25 18.37 9.06
CA ALA A 98 -0.89 18.73 7.71
C ALA A 98 -0.23 20.10 7.55
N TRP A 99 0.89 20.13 6.83
CA TRP A 99 1.45 21.33 6.21
C TRP A 99 0.81 21.65 4.86
N PHE A 100 0.50 22.93 4.70
CA PHE A 100 0.06 23.53 3.45
C PHE A 100 0.85 24.79 3.16
N TYR A 101 1.01 25.12 1.88
CA TYR A 101 1.61 26.36 1.43
C TYR A 101 0.57 27.20 0.68
N ARG A 102 0.52 28.50 0.97
CA ARG A 102 -0.33 29.45 0.23
C ARG A 102 0.52 30.64 -0.25
N PRO A 103 0.49 30.98 -1.54
CA PRO A 103 1.30 32.07 -2.10
C PRO A 103 0.74 33.47 -1.81
N ASP A 104 -0.55 33.56 -1.49
CA ASP A 104 -1.23 34.82 -1.16
C ASP A 104 -2.20 34.58 0.01
N PHE A 105 -1.66 34.72 1.22
CA PHE A 105 -2.38 34.57 2.48
C PHE A 105 -2.67 35.94 3.08
N GLU A 106 -3.94 36.36 3.05
CA GLU A 106 -4.49 37.52 3.80
C GLU A 106 -3.63 38.80 3.75
N GLY A 107 -2.98 39.09 2.62
CA GLY A 107 -2.12 40.27 2.43
C GLY A 107 -0.70 40.17 3.00
N ILE A 108 -0.35 39.05 3.64
CA ILE A 108 1.00 38.72 4.13
C ILE A 108 1.87 38.16 2.99
N GLY A 109 1.24 37.56 1.98
CA GLY A 109 1.91 36.95 0.83
C GLY A 109 2.14 35.45 1.05
N GLU A 110 3.39 35.01 0.89
CA GLU A 110 3.73 33.58 0.93
C GLU A 110 3.81 33.04 2.36
N ALA A 111 2.99 32.05 2.69
CA ALA A 111 2.90 31.49 4.03
C ALA A 111 2.77 29.96 4.05
N PHE A 112 3.35 29.34 5.09
CA PHE A 112 3.12 27.96 5.48
C PHE A 112 2.04 27.88 6.56
N LEU A 113 1.10 26.97 6.37
CA LEU A 113 -0.03 26.72 7.25
C LEU A 113 0.12 25.33 7.86
N ALA A 114 0.23 25.26 9.18
CA ALA A 114 0.15 24.01 9.93
C ALA A 114 -1.27 23.83 10.46
N PHE A 115 -1.88 22.70 10.11
CA PHE A 115 -3.16 22.27 10.68
C PHE A 115 -3.00 21.04 11.55
N VAL A 116 -3.65 21.03 12.71
CA VAL A 116 -3.72 19.88 13.62
C VAL A 116 -5.16 19.70 14.07
N ASN A 117 -5.67 18.46 13.98
CA ASN A 117 -6.95 18.04 14.53
C ASN A 117 -6.75 17.54 15.96
N ALA A 118 -7.59 18.02 16.89
CA ALA A 118 -7.63 17.57 18.26
C ALA A 118 -9.10 17.37 18.69
N GLN A 119 -9.50 16.11 18.87
CA GLN A 119 -10.79 15.68 19.45
C GLN A 119 -12.02 16.51 19.00
N GLY A 120 -12.24 16.65 17.70
CA GLY A 120 -13.39 17.36 17.13
C GLY A 120 -13.21 18.89 16.97
N SER A 121 -12.04 19.39 17.34
CA SER A 121 -11.57 20.74 17.00
C SER A 121 -10.35 20.68 16.08
N SER A 122 -10.02 21.79 15.45
CA SER A 122 -8.78 21.95 14.70
C SER A 122 -8.14 23.29 14.99
N SER A 123 -6.81 23.33 14.87
CA SER A 123 -6.01 24.54 14.97
C SER A 123 -5.30 24.83 13.65
N ARG A 124 -5.11 26.13 13.37
CA ARG A 124 -4.32 26.66 12.26
C ARG A 124 -3.22 27.55 12.82
N ARG A 125 -1.97 27.26 12.48
CA ARG A 125 -0.81 28.14 12.71
C ARG A 125 -0.28 28.61 11.37
N VAL A 126 0.03 29.90 11.26
CA VAL A 126 0.53 30.54 10.04
C VAL A 126 1.97 30.97 10.26
N TYR A 127 2.85 30.60 9.36
CA TYR A 127 4.26 30.98 9.37
C TYR A 127 4.64 31.64 8.04
N ASP A 128 5.38 32.73 8.09
CA ASP A 128 5.90 33.40 6.90
C ASP A 128 6.91 32.49 6.18
N ALA A 129 6.77 32.34 4.86
CA ALA A 129 7.57 31.37 4.11
C ALA A 129 9.05 31.74 3.95
N HIS A 130 9.40 33.02 4.15
CA HIS A 130 10.76 33.52 3.99
C HIS A 130 11.53 33.54 5.30
N THR A 131 10.85 33.90 6.39
CA THR A 131 11.44 34.11 7.71
C THR A 131 11.16 32.96 8.67
N GLY A 132 10.16 32.13 8.40
CA GLY A 132 9.72 31.07 9.32
C GLY A 132 9.00 31.61 10.57
N ARG A 133 8.80 32.93 10.68
CA ARG A 133 8.15 33.55 11.84
C ARG A 133 6.66 33.33 11.81
N LYS A 134 6.07 33.06 12.98
CA LYS A 134 4.63 32.95 13.12
C LYS A 134 3.98 34.30 12.85
N VAL A 135 2.91 34.27 12.05
CA VAL A 135 2.13 35.45 11.70
C VAL A 135 0.76 35.35 12.38
N GLY A 136 0.54 36.23 13.36
CA GLY A 136 -0.70 36.26 14.14
C GLY A 136 -0.83 35.12 15.15
N ASP A 137 -2.02 35.02 15.73
CA ASP A 137 -2.34 34.02 16.75
C ASP A 137 -2.79 32.68 16.15
N THR A 138 -2.70 31.62 16.95
CA THR A 138 -3.23 30.31 16.56
C THR A 138 -4.75 30.36 16.51
N GLU A 139 -5.34 30.03 15.37
CA GLU A 139 -6.79 30.03 15.22
C GLU A 139 -7.37 28.63 15.47
N PHE A 140 -8.43 28.55 16.28
CA PHE A 140 -9.10 27.28 16.61
C PHE A 140 -10.54 27.27 16.09
N ARG A 141 -10.97 26.11 15.56
CA ARG A 141 -12.33 25.92 15.03
C ARG A 141 -12.90 24.58 15.50
N SER A 142 -14.21 24.54 15.74
CA SER A 142 -14.93 23.35 16.22
C SER A 142 -15.37 22.42 15.07
N ALA A 143 -14.42 21.99 14.25
CA ALA A 143 -14.55 20.95 13.23
C ALA A 143 -13.16 20.49 12.78
N GLU A 144 -13.07 19.39 12.01
CA GLU A 144 -11.82 18.98 11.35
C GLU A 144 -11.28 20.08 10.43
N PHE A 145 -9.96 20.24 10.35
CA PHE A 145 -9.36 21.35 9.60
C PHE A 145 -9.75 21.34 8.12
N THR A 146 -9.96 20.16 7.55
CA THR A 146 -10.39 19.99 6.15
C THR A 146 -11.73 20.65 5.85
N THR A 147 -12.60 20.74 6.87
CA THR A 147 -13.92 21.38 6.78
C THR A 147 -13.87 22.79 7.32
N ALA A 148 -13.23 22.99 8.48
CA ALA A 148 -13.15 24.28 9.17
C ALA A 148 -12.38 25.34 8.38
N PHE A 149 -11.31 24.94 7.67
CA PHE A 149 -10.42 25.82 6.91
C PHE A 149 -10.43 25.49 5.41
N ALA A 150 -11.60 25.08 4.90
CA ALA A 150 -11.75 24.63 3.53
C ALA A 150 -11.30 25.69 2.49
N ASP A 151 -11.53 26.98 2.76
CA ASP A 151 -11.10 28.09 1.89
C ASP A 151 -9.59 28.19 1.76
N ASP A 152 -8.87 28.03 2.87
CA ASP A 152 -7.41 28.03 2.88
C ASP A 152 -6.87 26.83 2.11
N ILE A 153 -7.45 25.66 2.36
CA ILE A 153 -7.01 24.40 1.76
C ILE A 153 -7.29 24.38 0.25
N ARG A 154 -8.41 24.95 -0.20
CA ARG A 154 -8.77 25.03 -1.62
C ARG A 154 -7.71 25.76 -2.45
N SER A 155 -7.09 26.79 -1.89
CA SER A 155 -6.11 27.63 -2.57
C SER A 155 -4.65 27.24 -2.26
N ALA A 156 -4.44 26.26 -1.39
CA ALA A 156 -3.12 25.86 -0.92
C ALA A 156 -2.54 24.62 -1.63
N ILE A 157 -1.24 24.45 -1.49
CA ILE A 157 -0.47 23.28 -1.93
C ILE A 157 -0.19 22.43 -0.70
N ARG A 158 -0.62 21.16 -0.69
CA ARG A 158 -0.29 20.21 0.38
C ARG A 158 1.19 19.82 0.29
N LEU A 159 1.91 19.95 1.39
CA LEU A 159 3.31 19.53 1.51
C LEU A 159 3.42 18.13 2.14
N LYS A 160 4.52 17.42 1.86
CA LYS A 160 4.75 16.04 2.33
C LYS A 160 5.48 15.99 3.69
N GLY A 161 5.98 17.13 4.16
CA GLY A 161 6.72 17.28 5.40
C GLY A 161 6.03 16.66 6.59
N GLY A 162 6.82 15.93 7.39
CA GLY A 162 6.38 15.36 8.66
C GLY A 162 6.02 16.49 9.62
N LEU A 163 4.83 16.43 10.19
CA LEU A 163 4.38 17.35 11.23
C LEU A 163 4.23 16.56 12.51
N GLU A 164 4.90 16.96 13.59
CA GLU A 164 4.68 16.42 14.94
C GLU A 164 4.13 17.50 15.87
N GLU A 165 3.20 17.10 16.76
CA GLU A 165 2.45 18.05 17.60
C GLU A 165 3.35 18.65 18.69
N GLU A 166 4.21 17.85 19.31
CA GLU A 166 5.21 18.30 20.28
C GLU A 166 6.19 19.31 19.67
N GLN A 167 6.57 19.12 18.41
CA GLN A 167 7.47 20.03 17.70
C GLN A 167 6.80 21.38 17.41
N LEU A 168 5.51 21.39 17.08
CA LEU A 168 4.78 22.63 16.82
C LEU A 168 4.70 23.53 18.06
N ASP A 169 4.50 22.93 19.24
CA ASP A 169 4.45 23.65 20.51
C ASP A 169 5.82 24.20 20.90
N GLU A 170 6.90 23.52 20.53
CA GLU A 170 8.26 24.02 20.67
C GLU A 170 8.51 25.24 19.73
N TRP A 171 8.01 25.18 18.49
CA TRP A 171 8.21 26.23 17.47
C TRP A 171 7.13 27.30 17.48
N ALA A 172 6.55 27.56 18.66
CA ALA A 172 5.34 28.36 18.83
C ALA A 172 5.39 29.77 18.22
N GLU A 173 6.59 30.37 18.07
CA GLU A 173 6.77 31.73 17.51
C GLU A 173 7.62 31.75 16.23
N GLU A 174 8.52 30.79 16.01
CA GLU A 174 9.43 30.76 14.86
C GLU A 174 9.82 29.31 14.53
N LEU A 175 9.81 28.97 13.24
CA LEU A 175 10.26 27.68 12.74
C LEU A 175 11.79 27.60 12.74
N PRO A 176 12.40 26.50 13.21
CA PRO A 176 13.81 26.26 13.01
C PRO A 176 14.16 26.26 11.52
N MET A 177 15.34 26.79 11.17
CA MET A 177 15.79 26.86 9.78
C MET A 177 15.77 25.52 9.06
N VAL A 178 16.09 24.42 9.76
CA VAL A 178 16.07 23.06 9.20
C VAL A 178 14.67 22.71 8.66
N ILE A 179 13.63 23.03 9.41
CA ILE A 179 12.24 22.73 9.04
C ILE A 179 11.78 23.66 7.93
N LEU A 180 12.17 24.94 7.99
CA LEU A 180 11.88 25.90 6.93
C LEU A 180 12.50 25.46 5.59
N ASP A 181 13.73 24.96 5.61
CA ASP A 181 14.43 24.44 4.43
C ASP A 181 13.74 23.18 3.88
N GLU A 182 13.32 22.26 4.75
CA GLU A 182 12.56 21.07 4.37
C GLU A 182 11.22 21.43 3.70
N LEU A 183 10.46 22.37 4.28
CA LEU A 183 9.19 22.82 3.72
C LEU A 183 9.36 23.51 2.37
N ASN A 184 10.43 24.29 2.19
CA ASN A 184 10.77 24.92 0.92
C ASN A 184 11.21 23.89 -0.15
N ALA A 185 12.00 22.88 0.24
CA ALA A 185 12.37 21.78 -0.66
C ALA A 185 11.13 21.01 -1.12
N ASP A 186 10.22 20.70 -0.21
CA ASP A 186 8.95 20.06 -0.50
C ASP A 186 8.06 20.89 -1.42
N LEU A 187 7.97 22.20 -1.19
CA LEU A 187 7.23 23.11 -2.04
C LEU A 187 7.77 23.09 -3.48
N LYS A 188 9.09 23.05 -3.65
CA LYS A 188 9.73 22.96 -4.96
C LYS A 188 9.35 21.67 -5.69
N VAL A 189 9.34 20.54 -4.99
CA VAL A 189 8.90 19.25 -5.53
C VAL A 189 7.41 19.30 -5.90
N ALA A 190 6.55 19.79 -5.00
CA ALA A 190 5.11 19.86 -5.23
C ALA A 190 4.72 20.78 -6.41
N ARG A 191 5.43 21.91 -6.59
CA ARG A 191 5.26 22.80 -7.75
C ARG A 191 5.69 22.12 -9.06
N ALA A 192 6.79 21.35 -9.05
CA ALA A 192 7.24 20.59 -10.21
C ALA A 192 6.22 19.51 -10.60
N GLU A 193 5.73 18.72 -9.63
CA GLU A 193 4.70 17.69 -9.86
C GLU A 193 3.41 18.29 -10.47
N LYS A 194 2.93 19.44 -9.97
CA LYS A 194 1.77 20.15 -10.55
C LYS A 194 2.01 20.61 -11.99
N SER A 195 3.21 21.07 -12.30
CA SER A 195 3.58 21.54 -13.65
C SER A 195 3.62 20.39 -14.66
N HIS A 196 4.14 19.23 -14.24
CA HIS A 196 4.13 18.02 -15.06
C HIS A 196 2.71 17.47 -15.30
N ALA A 197 1.86 17.43 -14.28
CA ALA A 197 0.47 16.95 -14.40
C ALA A 197 -0.39 17.82 -15.34
N ALA A 198 -0.19 19.15 -15.35
CA ALA A 198 -0.87 20.06 -16.27
C ALA A 198 -0.43 19.84 -17.74
N THR A 199 0.83 19.45 -17.95
CA THR A 199 1.39 19.19 -19.28
C THR A 199 0.86 17.88 -19.87
N GLU A 200 0.75 16.81 -19.07
CA GLU A 200 0.21 15.51 -19.52
C GLU A 200 -1.29 15.55 -19.83
N THR A 201 -2.07 16.37 -19.11
CA THR A 201 -3.52 16.51 -19.35
C THR A 201 -3.84 17.16 -20.70
N SER A 202 -2.90 17.92 -21.27
CA SER A 202 -3.07 18.62 -22.55
C SER A 202 -2.76 17.75 -23.79
N GLN A 203 -2.29 16.50 -23.61
CA GLN A 203 -1.87 15.61 -24.72
C GLN A 203 -2.83 14.46 -25.01
N HIS A 204 -4.05 14.43 -24.47
CA HIS A 204 -5.10 13.54 -24.98
C HIS A 204 -5.86 14.23 -26.13
N PRO A 205 -5.57 13.92 -27.42
CA PRO A 205 -6.44 14.33 -28.49
C PRO A 205 -7.77 13.58 -28.32
N ALA A 206 -8.87 14.33 -28.27
CA ALA A 206 -10.20 13.80 -28.43
C ALA A 206 -10.28 13.09 -29.78
N ALA A 207 -10.26 11.76 -29.77
CA ALA A 207 -10.65 10.95 -30.92
C ALA A 207 -12.18 10.96 -31.00
N SER A 208 -12.73 11.73 -31.94
CA SER A 208 -14.06 11.54 -32.53
C SER A 208 -14.09 12.25 -33.89
#